data_AF-A0A382LVY3-F1
#
_entry.id   AF-A0A382LVY3-F1
#
_cell.length_a   1.000
_cell.length_b   1.000
_cell.length_c   1.000
_cell.angle_alpha   90.00
_cell.angle_beta   90.00
_cell.angle_gamma   90.00
#
_symmetry.space_group_name_H-M   'P 1'
#
loop_
_entity.id
_entity.type
_entity.pdbx_description
1 polymer ?
#
loop_
_entity_poly.entity_id
_entity_poly.type
_entity_poly.pdbx_seq_one_letter_code
_entity_poly.pdbx_strand_id
1 'polypeptide(L)' 'MNKETKNIKKLIVNQSLELDCGKVIKNFPIAYETYGTLNKSKSNAILVFHALSGDQFVTNINPITKK' A
#
# COMPACT_ATOMS: atom_id res chain seq x y z
N MET A 1 17.13 5.79 8.02
CA MET A 1 15.99 5.55 7.09
C MET A 1 16.32 6.25 5.76
N ASN A 2 16.37 5.51 4.64
CA ASN A 2 16.84 6.03 3.34
C ASN A 2 15.93 7.16 2.82
N LYS A 3 16.55 8.24 2.31
CA LYS A 3 15.89 9.49 1.86
C LYS A 3 14.76 9.24 0.85
N GLU A 4 14.88 8.23 -0.01
CA GLU A 4 13.90 7.87 -1.03
C GLU A 4 12.61 7.24 -0.48
N THR A 5 12.65 6.62 0.71
CA THR A 5 11.45 5.98 1.31
C THR A 5 10.51 6.97 1.99
N LYS A 6 10.93 8.23 2.22
CA LYS A 6 10.14 9.24 2.93
C LYS A 6 8.86 9.66 2.19
N ASN A 7 8.82 9.51 0.86
CA ASN A 7 7.72 9.97 0.03
C ASN A 7 6.72 8.88 -0.34
N ILE A 8 6.90 7.65 0.13
CA ILE A 8 5.95 6.56 -0.13
C ILE A 8 4.76 6.70 0.82
N LYS A 9 3.54 6.76 0.27
CA LYS A 9 2.32 6.80 1.07
C LYS A 9 2.18 5.49 1.84
N LYS A 10 1.92 5.62 3.15
CA LYS A 10 1.73 4.49 4.05
C LYS A 10 0.50 4.74 4.91
N LEU A 11 -0.28 3.69 5.09
CA LEU A 11 -1.33 3.61 6.10
C LEU A 11 -0.78 2.82 7.28
N ILE A 12 -0.82 3.37 8.49
CA ILE A 12 -0.49 2.60 9.70
C ILE A 12 -1.76 1.93 10.20
N VAL A 13 -1.75 0.61 10.24
CA VAL A 13 -2.88 -0.21 10.70
C VAL A 13 -2.68 -0.51 12.17
N ASN A 14 -3.44 0.19 13.01
CA ASN A 14 -3.34 0.09 14.48
C ASN A 14 -4.16 -1.09 15.05
N GLN A 15 -5.12 -1.61 14.27
CA GLN A 15 -5.87 -2.81 14.64
C GLN A 15 -4.99 -4.06 14.56
N SER A 16 -5.24 -5.01 15.45
CA SER A 16 -4.54 -6.30 15.43
C SER A 16 -5.05 -7.13 14.25
N LEU A 17 -4.13 -7.79 13.52
CA LEU A 17 -4.45 -8.71 12.44
C LEU A 17 -4.01 -10.12 12.84
N GLU A 18 -4.97 -11.05 12.91
CA GLU A 18 -4.70 -12.47 13.04
C GLU A 18 -4.36 -13.06 11.67
N LEU A 19 -3.29 -13.85 11.61
CA LEU A 19 -2.82 -14.51 10.40
C LEU A 19 -3.25 -15.98 10.40
N ASP A 20 -3.36 -16.56 9.21
CA ASP A 20 -3.72 -17.98 9.03
C ASP A 20 -2.75 -18.95 9.74
N CYS A 21 -1.51 -18.53 10.04
CA CYS A 21 -0.54 -19.30 10.81
C CYS A 21 -0.72 -19.19 12.34
N GLY A 22 -1.83 -18.59 12.82
CA GLY A 22 -2.15 -18.40 14.24
C GLY A 22 -1.33 -17.33 14.94
N LYS A 23 -0.63 -16.47 14.19
CA LYS A 23 0.14 -15.33 14.74
C LYS A 23 -0.65 -14.05 14.63
N VAL A 24 -0.28 -13.05 15.44
CA VAL A 24 -0.91 -11.72 15.42
C VAL A 24 0.13 -10.65 15.09
N ILE A 25 -0.17 -9.80 14.11
CA ILE A 25 0.61 -8.60 13.80
C ILE A 25 -0.14 -7.37 14.33
N LYS A 26 0.60 -6.42 14.93
CA LYS A 26 0.08 -5.15 15.43
C LYS A 26 0.89 -3.98 14.86
N ASN A 27 0.26 -2.81 14.72
CA ASN A 27 0.90 -1.54 14.35
C ASN A 27 1.78 -1.64 13.10
N PHE A 28 1.26 -2.25 12.03
CA PHE A 28 2.03 -2.48 10.81
C PHE A 28 1.69 -1.45 9.72
N PRO A 29 2.70 -1.01 8.94
CA PRO A 29 2.45 -0.14 7.80
C PRO A 29 2.00 -0.94 6.57
N ILE A 30 1.07 -0.38 5.81
CA ILE A 30 0.75 -0.82 4.44
C ILE A 30 1.13 0.30 3.48
N ALA A 31 2.01 0.01 2.52
CA ALA A 31 2.30 0.93 1.43
C ALA A 31 1.18 0.86 0.37
N TYR A 32 0.78 2.01 -0.16
CA TYR A 32 -0.25 2.07 -1.20
C TYR A 32 0.02 3.23 -2.15
N GLU A 33 -0.63 3.20 -3.32
CA GLU A 33 -0.78 4.39 -4.14
C GLU A 33 -2.21 4.55 -4.66
N THR A 34 -2.52 5.76 -5.12
CA THR A 34 -3.84 6.12 -5.66
C THR A 34 -3.69 6.80 -7.01
N TYR A 35 -4.55 6.41 -7.95
CA TYR A 35 -4.59 6.98 -9.29
C TYR A 35 -5.98 7.56 -9.54
N GLY A 36 -6.03 8.84 -9.94
CA GLY A 36 -7.28 9.58 -10.08
C GLY A 36 -7.79 10.19 -8.77
N THR A 37 -9.06 10.60 -8.76
CA THR A 37 -9.69 11.34 -7.66
C THR A 37 -10.97 10.63 -7.20
N LEU A 38 -11.13 10.47 -5.89
CA LEU A 38 -12.34 9.92 -5.28
C LEU A 38 -13.50 10.93 -5.43
N ASN A 39 -14.66 10.48 -5.89
CA ASN A 39 -15.84 11.33 -5.99
C ASN A 39 -16.47 11.62 -4.61
N LYS A 40 -17.36 12.63 -4.53
CA LYS A 40 -17.98 13.06 -3.26
C LYS A 40 -18.75 11.93 -2.56
N SER A 41 -19.44 11.09 -3.32
CA SER A 41 -20.22 9.94 -2.81
C SER A 41 -19.36 8.72 -2.47
N LYS A 42 -18.05 8.77 -2.74
CA LYS A 42 -17.07 7.69 -2.58
C LYS A 42 -17.46 6.39 -3.29
N SER A 43 -18.18 6.47 -4.41
CA SER A 43 -18.71 5.31 -5.13
C SER A 43 -17.83 4.82 -6.27
N ASN A 44 -16.67 5.45 -6.51
CA ASN A 44 -15.77 5.13 -7.62
C ASN A 44 -14.42 4.55 -7.17
N ALA A 45 -14.32 4.03 -5.94
CA ALA A 45 -13.11 3.38 -5.47
C ALA A 45 -12.97 1.98 -6.11
N ILE A 46 -11.79 1.69 -6.67
CA ILE A 46 -11.43 0.37 -7.18
C ILE A 46 -10.15 -0.06 -6.46
N LEU A 47 -10.17 -1.26 -5.87
CA LEU A 47 -9.00 -1.86 -5.25
C LEU A 47 -8.33 -2.81 -6.25
N VAL A 48 -7.03 -2.61 -6.46
CA VAL A 48 -6.22 -3.45 -7.35
C VAL A 48 -5.29 -4.32 -6.50
N PHE A 49 -5.33 -5.63 -6.74
CA PHE A 49 -4.35 -6.57 -6.22
C PHE A 49 -3.24 -6.80 -7.25
N HIS A 50 -1.99 -6.76 -6.81
CA HIS A 50 -0.84 -7.00 -7.68
C HIS A 50 -0.38 -8.46 -7.63
N ALA A 51 0.43 -8.85 -8.61
CA ALA A 51 1.12 -10.15 -8.61
C ALA A 51 2.16 -10.22 -7.48
N LEU A 52 2.61 -11.43 -7.12
CA LEU A 52 3.55 -11.65 -6.02
C LEU A 52 4.84 -10.81 -6.10
N SER A 53 5.38 -10.62 -7.31
CA SER A 53 6.60 -9.83 -7.56
C SER A 53 6.34 -8.34 -7.84
N GLY A 54 5.08 -7.92 -7.85
CA GLY A 54 4.69 -6.53 -8.04
C GLY A 54 4.70 -5.72 -6.74
N ASP A 55 4.41 -4.44 -6.86
CA ASP A 55 4.28 -3.51 -5.74
C ASP A 55 3.16 -2.48 -6.01
N GLN A 56 3.00 -1.48 -5.14
CA GLN A 56 1.93 -0.48 -5.26
C GLN A 56 2.05 0.46 -6.48
N PHE A 57 3.20 0.51 -7.18
CA PHE A 57 3.42 1.41 -8.32
C PHE A 57 2.91 0.80 -9.62
N VAL A 58 1.59 0.71 -9.77
CA VAL A 58 0.93 0.03 -10.90
C VAL A 58 1.22 0.66 -12.27
N THR A 59 1.39 1.99 -12.34
CA THR A 59 1.59 2.71 -13.61
C THR A 59 2.97 3.36 -13.77
N ASN A 60 3.78 3.37 -12.72
CA ASN A 60 5.01 4.16 -12.65
C ASN A 60 6.21 3.27 -12.31
N ILE A 61 7.41 3.73 -12.69
CA ILE A 61 8.65 3.10 -12.26
C ILE A 61 8.76 3.22 -10.73
N ASN A 62 9.06 2.12 -10.06
CA ASN A 62 9.29 2.12 -8.63
C ASN A 62 10.47 3.06 -8.31
N PRO A 63 10.28 4.10 -7.49
CA PRO A 63 11.29 5.12 -7.24
C PRO A 63 12.49 4.61 -6.45
N ILE A 64 12.42 3.44 -5.83
CA ILE A 64 13.52 2.82 -5.08
C ILE A 64 14.23 1.77 -5.95
N THR A 65 13.49 0.83 -6.51
CA THR A 65 14.09 -0.29 -7.27
C THR A 65 14.41 0.08 -8.71
N LYS A 66 13.85 1.20 -9.21
CA LYS A 66 13.96 1.69 -10.60
C LYS A 66 13.47 0.67 -11.64
N LYS A 67 12.59 -0.24 -11.23
CA LYS A 67 11.92 -1.21 -12.08
C LYS A 67 10.54 -0.73 -12.49
#